data_AF-A0A9J6RJM4-F1
#
_entry.id   AF-A0A9J6RJM4-F1
#
_cell.length_a   1.000
_cell.length_b   1.000
_cell.length_c   1.000
_cell.angle_alpha   90.00
_cell.angle_beta   90.00
_cell.angle_gamma   90.00
#
_symmetry.space_group_name_H-M   'P 1'
#
loop_
_entity.id
_entity.type
_entity.pdbx_description
1 polymer ?
#
loop_
_entity_poly.entity_id
_entity_poly.type
_entity_poly.pdbx_seq_one_letter_code
_entity_poly.pdbx_strand_id
1 'polypeptide(L)'
;MEVNFEDLKVMVIDDSKTIRRTAETLLKKVGCEVITATDGFDALAKIADSKPDIIFVDIMMPRLDGYQTCALIKNNSEFKSTPVIMLSSKDGLFDKAKGRIVGSDQYLTKPFSKNELLGAIQAHVSEA
;
A
#
# COMPACT_ATOMS: atom_id res chain seq x y z
N MET A 1 7.46 -13.61 -15.57
CA MET A 1 6.98 -14.38 -14.40
C MET A 1 5.60 -13.90 -14.09
N GLU A 2 4.63 -14.80 -13.98
CA GLU A 2 3.28 -14.46 -13.55
C GLU A 2 3.27 -14.53 -12.02
N VAL A 3 2.96 -13.42 -11.34
CA VAL A 3 2.86 -13.43 -9.88
C VAL A 3 1.63 -14.25 -9.46
N ASN A 4 1.83 -15.24 -8.59
CA ASN A 4 0.70 -15.89 -7.93
C ASN A 4 0.07 -14.93 -6.90
N PHE A 5 -1.22 -14.66 -7.06
CA PHE A 5 -1.98 -13.79 -6.15
C PHE A 5 -2.64 -14.54 -4.99
N GLU A 6 -2.71 -15.87 -5.05
CA GLU A 6 -3.26 -16.69 -3.97
C GLU A 6 -2.41 -16.55 -2.71
N ASP A 7 -3.07 -16.33 -1.57
CA ASP A 7 -2.47 -16.16 -0.24
C ASP A 7 -1.50 -14.97 -0.08
N LEU A 8 -1.33 -14.15 -1.13
CA LEU A 8 -0.51 -12.93 -1.07
C LEU A 8 -1.17 -11.90 -0.15
N LYS A 9 -0.43 -11.45 0.86
CA LYS A 9 -0.91 -10.54 1.90
C LYS A 9 -0.76 -9.10 1.47
N VAL A 10 -1.87 -8.47 1.13
CA VAL A 10 -1.92 -7.06 0.74
C VAL A 10 -2.48 -6.22 1.87
N MET A 11 -1.73 -5.21 2.32
CA MET A 11 -2.26 -4.21 3.24
C MET A 11 -2.79 -2.99 2.47
N VAL A 12 -3.99 -2.52 2.81
CA VAL A 12 -4.58 -1.28 2.31
C VAL A 12 -4.85 -0.32 3.48
N ILE A 13 -4.19 0.83 3.47
CA ILE A 13 -4.27 1.87 4.50
C ILE A 13 -4.94 3.10 3.90
N ASP A 14 -6.11 3.46 4.42
CA ASP A 14 -6.89 4.60 3.95
C ASP A 14 -7.90 4.99 5.04
N ASP A 15 -8.20 6.26 5.25
CA ASP A 15 -9.21 6.66 6.24
C ASP A 15 -10.65 6.43 5.74
N SER A 16 -10.85 6.45 4.42
CA SER A 16 -12.13 6.17 3.77
C SER A 16 -12.48 4.68 3.76
N LYS A 17 -13.52 4.34 4.51
CA LYS A 17 -14.12 2.99 4.53
C LYS A 17 -14.50 2.50 3.12
N THR A 18 -14.95 3.41 2.26
CA THR A 18 -15.34 3.08 0.88
C THR A 18 -14.13 2.67 0.05
N ILE A 19 -13.02 3.40 0.14
CA ILE A 19 -11.80 3.07 -0.62
C ILE A 19 -11.23 1.72 -0.16
N ARG A 20 -11.13 1.49 1.16
CA ARG A 20 -10.69 0.20 1.70
C ARG A 20 -11.54 -0.96 1.21
N ARG A 21 -12.87 -0.83 1.26
CA ARG A 21 -13.81 -1.87 0.78
C ARG A 21 -13.67 -2.13 -0.71
N THR A 22 -13.49 -1.08 -1.51
CA THR A 22 -13.29 -1.23 -2.95
C THR A 22 -12.01 -2.00 -3.25
N ALA A 23 -10.87 -1.58 -2.69
CA ALA A 23 -9.60 -2.28 -2.87
C ALA A 23 -9.67 -3.73 -2.37
N GLU A 24 -10.23 -3.95 -1.18
CA GLU A 24 -10.43 -5.28 -0.61
C GLU A 24 -11.26 -6.18 -1.52
N THR A 25 -12.37 -5.67 -2.06
CA THR A 25 -13.22 -6.43 -2.99
C THR A 25 -12.48 -6.77 -4.28
N LEU A 26 -11.68 -5.86 -4.81
CA LEU A 26 -10.94 -6.07 -6.06
C LEU A 26 -9.82 -7.10 -5.89
N LEU A 27 -9.10 -7.05 -4.77
CA LEU A 27 -7.96 -7.91 -4.47
C LEU A 27 -8.39 -9.31 -4.00
N LYS A 28 -9.42 -9.43 -3.14
CA LYS A 28 -9.96 -10.74 -2.74
C LYS A 28 -10.50 -11.55 -3.91
N LYS A 29 -11.00 -10.89 -4.97
CA LYS A 29 -11.46 -11.56 -6.21
C LYS A 29 -10.34 -12.28 -6.97
N VAL A 30 -9.07 -12.02 -6.66
CA VAL A 30 -7.92 -12.72 -7.27
C VAL A 30 -7.17 -13.60 -6.28
N GLY A 31 -7.69 -13.83 -5.08
CA GLY A 31 -7.11 -14.74 -4.10
C GLY A 31 -6.23 -14.11 -3.02
N CYS A 32 -6.01 -12.78 -3.07
CA CYS A 32 -5.18 -12.11 -2.05
C CYS A 32 -5.84 -12.11 -0.66
N GLU A 33 -5.02 -12.29 0.37
CA GLU A 33 -5.39 -11.98 1.75
C GLU A 33 -5.27 -10.47 1.96
N VAL A 34 -6.38 -9.79 2.27
CA VAL A 34 -6.38 -8.33 2.40
C VAL A 34 -6.50 -7.91 3.86
N ILE A 35 -5.49 -7.20 4.34
CA ILE A 35 -5.47 -6.54 5.64
C ILE A 35 -5.79 -5.06 5.43
N THR A 36 -6.68 -4.50 6.25
CA THR A 36 -7.04 -3.08 6.13
C THR A 36 -6.68 -2.30 7.39
N ALA A 37 -6.24 -1.07 7.23
CA ALA A 37 -5.96 -0.15 8.32
C ALA A 37 -6.57 1.25 8.06
N THR A 38 -6.98 1.95 9.11
CA THR A 38 -7.67 3.25 8.99
C THR A 38 -6.75 4.46 8.94
N ASP A 39 -5.49 4.29 9.33
CA ASP A 39 -4.46 5.32 9.39
C ASP A 39 -3.10 4.68 9.65
N GLY A 40 -2.05 5.50 9.71
CA GLY A 40 -0.69 5.04 9.93
C GLY A 40 -0.43 4.33 11.27
N PHE A 41 -1.11 4.70 12.36
CA PHE A 41 -0.88 4.04 13.66
C PHE A 41 -1.51 2.65 13.70
N ASP A 42 -2.75 2.53 13.21
CA ASP A 42 -3.42 1.25 13.04
C ASP A 42 -2.63 0.34 12.07
N ALA A 43 -2.07 0.91 11.01
CA ALA A 43 -1.22 0.18 10.07
C ALA A 43 0.06 -0.36 10.72
N LEU A 44 0.82 0.48 11.43
CA LEU A 44 2.07 0.07 12.06
C LEU A 44 1.87 -1.05 13.09
N ALA A 45 0.76 -1.02 13.84
CA ALA A 45 0.40 -2.11 14.74
C ALA A 45 0.15 -3.41 13.98
N LYS A 46 -0.61 -3.36 12.88
CA LYS A 46 -0.98 -4.54 12.09
C LYS A 46 0.17 -5.10 11.26
N ILE A 47 1.10 -4.26 10.77
CA ILE A 47 2.24 -4.70 9.94
C ILE A 47 3.11 -5.70 10.71
N ALA A 48 3.32 -5.47 12.01
CA ALA A 48 4.11 -6.36 12.86
C ALA A 48 3.51 -7.77 12.97
N ASP A 49 2.18 -7.86 13.03
CA ASP A 49 1.47 -9.13 13.18
C ASP A 49 1.24 -9.84 11.83
N SER A 50 0.84 -9.09 10.81
CA SER A 50 0.39 -9.67 9.53
C SER A 50 1.52 -9.91 8.53
N LYS A 51 2.60 -9.12 8.61
CA LYS A 51 3.76 -9.15 7.69
C LYS A 51 3.32 -9.12 6.22
N PRO A 52 2.72 -8.03 5.74
CA PRO A 52 2.21 -7.95 4.38
C PRO A 52 3.35 -7.98 3.35
N ASP A 53 3.07 -8.60 2.20
CA ASP A 53 4.00 -8.67 1.07
C ASP A 53 4.06 -7.34 0.31
N ILE A 54 3.01 -6.53 0.41
CA ILE A 54 2.91 -5.20 -0.21
C ILE A 54 1.90 -4.32 0.51
N ILE A 55 2.18 -3.01 0.55
CA ILE A 55 1.37 -2.02 1.26
C ILE A 55 0.92 -0.94 0.27
N PHE A 56 -0.39 -0.70 0.20
CA PHE A 56 -0.98 0.47 -0.44
C PHE A 56 -1.39 1.47 0.64
N VAL A 57 -0.89 2.70 0.57
CA VAL A 57 -1.11 3.71 1.61
C VAL A 57 -1.64 5.02 1.03
N ASP A 58 -2.76 5.50 1.54
CA ASP A 58 -3.25 6.83 1.22
C ASP A 58 -2.31 7.92 1.73
N ILE A 59 -2.11 8.96 0.92
CA ILE A 59 -1.30 10.11 1.30
C ILE A 59 -2.02 10.95 2.36
N MET A 60 -3.32 11.20 2.19
CA MET A 60 -4.07 12.19 2.97
C MET A 60 -4.88 11.54 4.09
N MET A 61 -4.20 11.14 5.15
CA MET A 61 -4.84 10.55 6.34
C MET A 61 -4.68 11.45 7.57
N PRO A 62 -5.63 11.41 8.53
CA PRO A 62 -5.51 12.15 9.79
C PRO A 62 -4.45 11.52 10.70
N ARG A 63 -3.94 12.34 11.64
CA ARG A 63 -2.94 12.00 12.65
C ARG A 63 -1.55 11.71 12.07
N LEU A 64 -1.42 10.62 11.34
CA LEU A 64 -0.17 10.17 10.72
C LEU A 64 -0.40 9.99 9.22
N ASP A 65 0.13 10.93 8.43
CA ASP A 65 -0.09 10.96 6.99
C ASP A 65 0.64 9.80 6.28
N GLY A 66 0.33 9.58 5.00
CA GLY A 66 0.93 8.49 4.23
C GLY A 66 2.44 8.61 4.06
N TYR A 67 2.97 9.84 3.98
CA TYR A 67 4.42 10.06 3.85
C TYR A 67 5.15 9.69 5.13
N GLN A 68 4.63 10.10 6.27
CA GLN A 68 5.18 9.77 7.58
C GLN A 68 5.05 8.26 7.84
N THR A 69 3.91 7.66 7.49
CA THR A 69 3.69 6.21 7.57
C THR A 69 4.71 5.44 6.74
N CYS A 70 4.89 5.84 5.46
CA CYS A 70 5.89 5.23 4.58
C CYS A 70 7.32 5.40 5.12
N ALA A 71 7.68 6.59 5.60
CA ALA A 71 9.00 6.83 6.21
C ALA A 71 9.25 5.92 7.42
N LEU A 72 8.24 5.70 8.28
CA LEU A 72 8.37 4.82 9.45
C LEU A 72 8.53 3.36 9.05
N ILE A 73 7.79 2.90 8.04
CA ILE A 73 7.93 1.54 7.49
C ILE A 73 9.33 1.35 6.89
N LYS A 74 9.78 2.29 6.04
CA LYS A 74 11.07 2.21 5.33
C LYS A 74 12.29 2.39 6.23
N ASN A 75 12.14 3.02 7.39
CA ASN A 75 13.19 3.13 8.40
C ASN A 75 13.24 1.95 9.39
N ASN A 76 12.23 1.06 9.38
CA ASN A 76 12.24 -0.14 10.21
C ASN A 76 13.03 -1.26 9.53
N SER A 77 14.05 -1.81 10.21
CA SER A 77 14.91 -2.85 9.65
C SER A 77 14.18 -4.13 9.20
N GLU A 78 13.05 -4.46 9.83
CA GLU A 78 12.24 -5.64 9.50
C GLU A 78 11.37 -5.42 8.26
N PHE A 79 10.83 -4.21 8.07
CA PHE A 79 9.83 -3.92 7.03
C PHE A 79 10.33 -3.02 5.89
N LYS A 80 11.58 -2.54 5.96
CA LYS A 80 12.13 -1.61 4.95
C LYS A 80 12.09 -2.15 3.52
N SER A 81 12.14 -3.47 3.36
CA SER A 81 12.10 -4.15 2.06
C SER A 81 10.67 -4.37 1.55
N THR A 82 9.65 -4.25 2.41
CA THR A 82 8.25 -4.36 1.99
C THR A 82 7.93 -3.21 1.04
N PRO A 83 7.42 -3.48 -0.18
CA PRO A 83 7.03 -2.45 -1.11
C PRO A 83 5.89 -1.59 -0.57
N VAL A 84 6.01 -0.27 -0.71
CA VAL A 84 5.01 0.72 -0.30
C VAL A 84 4.60 1.54 -1.52
N ILE A 85 3.34 1.40 -1.89
CA ILE A 85 2.70 2.07 -3.03
C ILE A 85 1.80 3.18 -2.49
N MET A 86 2.13 4.43 -2.83
CA MET A 86 1.36 5.59 -2.36
C MET A 86 0.11 5.78 -3.22
N LEU A 87 -1.04 5.98 -2.59
CA LEU A 87 -2.30 6.30 -3.25
C LEU A 87 -2.54 7.80 -3.15
N SER A 88 -2.51 8.51 -4.28
CA SER A 88 -2.69 9.96 -4.35
C SER A 88 -4.05 10.35 -4.91
N SER A 89 -4.70 11.37 -4.34
CA SER A 89 -5.87 12.01 -4.97
C SER A 89 -5.49 13.02 -6.06
N LYS A 90 -4.20 13.29 -6.29
CA LYS A 90 -3.70 14.26 -7.26
C LYS A 90 -2.51 13.71 -8.04
N ASP A 91 -2.48 13.97 -9.34
CA ASP A 91 -1.37 13.60 -10.24
C ASP A 91 -0.22 14.62 -10.17
N GLY A 92 0.02 15.20 -8.99
CA GLY A 92 0.97 16.28 -8.79
C GLY A 92 2.44 15.81 -8.80
N LEU A 93 3.30 16.56 -9.48
CA LEU A 93 4.76 16.35 -9.48
C LEU A 93 5.34 16.36 -8.05
N PHE A 94 4.76 17.16 -7.16
CA PHE A 94 5.17 17.30 -5.76
C PHE A 94 4.97 16.02 -4.96
N ASP A 95 3.85 15.32 -5.15
CA ASP A 95 3.56 14.11 -4.39
C ASP A 95 4.54 13.00 -4.75
N LYS A 96 4.82 12.85 -6.05
CA LYS A 96 5.83 11.91 -6.58
C LYS A 96 7.23 12.19 -6.04
N ALA A 97 7.62 13.47 -5.98
CA ALA A 97 8.92 13.86 -5.44
C ALA A 97 9.01 13.55 -3.94
N LYS A 98 7.99 13.92 -3.16
CA LYS A 98 8.01 13.79 -1.70
C LYS A 98 8.07 12.34 -1.25
N GLY A 99 7.26 11.43 -1.78
CA GLY A 99 7.35 10.05 -1.33
C GLY A 99 8.56 9.30 -1.92
N ARG A 100 9.17 9.75 -3.04
CA ARG A 100 10.47 9.22 -3.45
C ARG A 100 11.54 9.52 -2.39
N ILE A 101 11.46 10.69 -1.74
CA ILE A 101 12.33 11.06 -0.62
C ILE A 101 12.08 10.16 0.60
N VAL A 102 10.83 9.78 0.87
CA VAL A 102 10.52 8.91 2.03
C VAL A 102 10.63 7.41 1.74
N GLY A 103 11.00 7.04 0.51
CA GLY A 103 11.30 5.67 0.11
C GLY A 103 10.14 4.87 -0.49
N SER A 104 9.05 5.50 -0.94
CA SER A 104 7.97 4.79 -1.65
C SER A 104 8.45 4.20 -2.97
N ASP A 105 7.95 3.02 -3.33
CA ASP A 105 8.37 2.28 -4.53
C ASP A 105 7.60 2.72 -5.79
N GLN A 106 6.33 3.12 -5.63
CA GLN A 106 5.48 3.58 -6.73
C GLN A 106 4.33 4.48 -6.20
N TYR A 107 3.65 5.15 -7.13
CA TYR A 107 2.40 5.87 -6.90
C TYR A 107 1.30 5.36 -7.81
N LEU A 108 0.09 5.31 -7.27
CA LEU A 108 -1.15 5.16 -8.02
C LEU A 108 -2.06 6.33 -7.71
N THR A 109 -2.79 6.78 -8.72
CA THR A 109 -3.71 7.91 -8.57
C THR A 109 -5.12 7.41 -8.37
N LYS A 110 -5.88 8.08 -7.51
CA LYS A 110 -7.27 7.75 -7.21
C LYS A 110 -8.18 8.50 -8.19
N PRO A 111 -9.24 7.85 -8.71
CA PRO A 111 -9.64 6.46 -8.45
C PRO A 111 -8.75 5.45 -9.19
N PHE A 112 -8.38 4.36 -8.50
CA PHE A 112 -7.61 3.26 -9.08
C PHE A 112 -8.51 2.10 -9.55
N SER A 113 -8.07 1.43 -10.61
CA SER A 113 -8.67 0.24 -11.17
C SER A 113 -8.08 -1.04 -10.58
N LYS A 114 -8.76 -2.17 -10.80
CA LYS A 114 -8.22 -3.50 -10.48
C LYS A 114 -6.85 -3.72 -11.12
N ASN A 115 -6.70 -3.38 -12.40
CA ASN A 115 -5.48 -3.63 -13.16
C ASN A 115 -4.30 -2.80 -12.65
N GLU A 116 -4.55 -1.58 -12.16
CA GLU A 116 -3.49 -0.75 -11.55
C GLU A 116 -2.98 -1.34 -10.24
N LEU A 117 -3.89 -1.83 -9.38
CA LEU A 117 -3.49 -2.54 -8.15
C LEU A 117 -2.68 -3.80 -8.47
N LEU A 118 -3.19 -4.64 -9.38
CA LEU A 118 -2.50 -5.88 -9.75
C LEU A 118 -1.17 -5.62 -10.45
N GLY A 119 -1.09 -4.60 -11.30
CA GLY A 119 0.15 -4.21 -11.96
C GLY A 119 1.21 -3.74 -10.97
N ALA A 120 0.83 -2.99 -9.93
CA ALA A 120 1.74 -2.60 -8.86
C ALA A 120 2.24 -3.83 -8.06
N ILE A 121 1.35 -4.78 -7.75
CA ILE A 121 1.75 -6.04 -7.11
C ILE A 121 2.75 -6.79 -8.00
N GLN A 122 2.46 -6.96 -9.28
CA GLN A 122 3.34 -7.64 -10.24
C GLN A 122 4.70 -6.98 -10.41
N ALA A 123 4.76 -5.66 -10.32
CA ALA A 123 6.00 -4.90 -10.49
C ALA A 123 6.93 -4.98 -9.28
N HIS A 124 6.38 -5.19 -8.08
CA HIS A 124 7.11 -5.02 -6.83
C HIS A 124 7.19 -6.26 -5.95
N VAL A 125 6.27 -7.21 -6.08
CA VAL A 125 6.34 -8.51 -5.43
C VAL A 125 7.01 -9.48 -6.40
N SER A 126 8.20 -9.96 -6.02
CA SER A 126 8.87 -11.05 -6.74
C SER A 126 8.51 -12.37 -6.07
N GLU A 127 8.28 -13.43 -6.85
CA GLU A 127 8.31 -14.78 -6.30
C GLU A 127 9.72 -15.05 -5.76
N ALA A 128 9.79 -15.54 -4.52
CA ALA A 128 11.03 -16.01 -3.91
C ALA A 128 11.46 -17.35 -4.51
#